data_AF-A0A929NIM0-F1
#
_entry.id   AF-A0A929NIM0-F1
#
_cell.length_a   1.000
_cell.length_b   1.000
_cell.length_c   1.000
_cell.angle_alpha   90.00
_cell.angle_beta   90.00
_cell.angle_gamma   90.00
#
_symmetry.space_group_name_H-M   'P 1'
#
loop_
_entity.id
_entity.type
_entity.pdbx_description
1 polymer ?
#
loop_
_entity_poly.entity_id
_entity_poly.type
_entity_poly.pdbx_seq_one_letter_code
_entity_poly.pdbx_strand_id
1 'polypeptide(L)'
;MKIIIISIILLAVCVCFKLIIKTSKKSLLRQMLEYVDMVKVTLYKIFRDDLSDKYGAKGKDFYTKLAAAMVNEIFSDHTEESQGFLSEYGAVVVKELAEIGRKYPDIKRPITDALRVKIQVEFMDSDTMSDSTNKIFQKVIEYGLFIEGGEAPNPDSFKNVVDEFAESYQKFGERIHDN
;
A
#
# COMPACT_ATOMS: atom_id res chain seq x y z
N MET A 1 46.58 -28.17 15.63
CA MET A 1 45.39 -28.73 14.94
C MET A 1 44.07 -28.33 15.59
N LYS A 2 43.88 -28.49 16.92
CA LYS A 2 42.62 -28.14 17.62
C LYS A 2 42.17 -26.67 17.50
N ILE A 3 43.10 -25.71 17.51
CA ILE A 3 42.80 -24.27 17.41
C ILE A 3 42.21 -23.89 16.04
N ILE A 4 42.70 -24.50 14.96
CA ILE A 4 42.22 -24.23 13.59
C ILE A 4 40.77 -24.71 13.41
N ILE A 5 40.43 -25.86 14.01
CA ILE A 5 39.07 -26.42 13.95
C ILE A 5 38.07 -25.51 14.69
N ILE A 6 38.44 -24.98 15.86
CA ILE A 6 37.58 -24.06 16.63
C ILE A 6 37.31 -22.77 15.85
N SER A 7 38.34 -22.18 15.23
CA SER A 7 38.17 -20.95 14.43
C SER A 7 37.29 -21.15 13.20
N ILE A 8 37.37 -22.30 12.52
CA ILE A 8 36.52 -22.63 11.37
C ILE A 8 35.06 -22.79 11.80
N ILE A 9 34.81 -23.47 12.93
CA ILE A 9 33.45 -23.64 13.48
C ILE A 9 32.87 -22.27 13.88
N LEU A 10 33.65 -21.42 14.54
CA LEU A 10 33.19 -20.07 14.93
C LEU A 10 32.84 -19.21 13.71
N LEU A 11 33.66 -19.27 12.66
CA LEU A 11 33.40 -18.55 11.41
C LEU A 11 32.13 -19.07 10.72
N ALA A 12 31.93 -20.39 10.69
CA ALA A 12 30.73 -21.01 10.12
C ALA A 12 29.46 -20.62 10.89
N VAL A 13 29.49 -20.62 12.24
CA VAL A 13 28.37 -20.18 13.07
C VAL A 13 28.03 -18.71 12.81
N CYS A 14 29.04 -17.83 12.72
CA CYS A 14 28.83 -16.42 12.42
C CYS A 14 28.22 -16.20 11.02
N VAL A 15 28.66 -16.96 10.01
CA VAL A 15 28.11 -16.90 8.65
C VAL A 15 26.67 -17.41 8.63
N CYS A 16 26.40 -18.57 9.25
CA CYS A 16 25.05 -19.12 9.36
C CYS A 16 24.10 -18.16 10.09
N PHE A 17 24.54 -17.56 11.20
CA PHE A 17 23.74 -16.59 11.94
C PHE A 17 23.42 -15.34 11.12
N LYS A 18 24.41 -14.78 10.40
CA LYS A 18 24.18 -13.68 9.45
C LYS A 18 23.20 -14.05 8.33
N LEU A 19 23.28 -15.28 7.80
CA LEU A 19 22.38 -15.78 6.76
C LEU A 19 20.95 -15.98 7.28
N ILE A 20 20.78 -16.48 8.51
CA ILE A 20 19.48 -16.64 9.16
C ILE A 20 18.83 -15.26 9.38
N ILE A 21 19.58 -14.30 9.93
CA ILE A 21 19.09 -12.93 10.12
C ILE A 21 18.69 -12.31 8.78
N LYS A 22 19.52 -12.44 7.75
CA LYS A 22 19.24 -11.90 6.41
C LYS A 22 17.97 -12.51 5.80
N THR A 23 17.76 -13.81 5.96
CA THR A 23 16.56 -14.51 5.46
C THR A 23 15.31 -14.05 6.22
N SER A 24 15.40 -13.92 7.55
CA SER A 24 14.27 -13.44 8.39
C SER A 24 13.88 -11.98 8.10
N LYS A 25 14.87 -11.11 7.80
CA LYS A 25 14.63 -9.73 7.37
C LYS A 25 13.84 -9.71 6.06
N LYS A 26 14.26 -10.49 5.07
CA LYS A 26 13.59 -10.55 3.76
C LYS A 26 12.15 -11.06 3.85
N SER A 27 11.89 -12.08 4.68
CA SER A 27 10.53 -12.58 4.87
C SER A 27 9.62 -11.55 5.53
N LEU A 28 10.13 -10.79 6.51
CA LEU A 28 9.39 -9.73 7.17
C LEU A 28 9.06 -8.59 6.19
N LEU A 29 10.04 -8.12 5.40
CA LEU A 29 9.81 -7.08 4.41
C LEU A 29 8.76 -7.50 3.37
N ARG A 30 8.81 -8.76 2.92
CA ARG A 30 7.80 -9.31 2.01
C ARG A 30 6.41 -9.32 2.64
N GLN A 31 6.30 -9.76 3.88
CA GLN A 31 5.04 -9.78 4.62
C GLN A 31 4.44 -8.36 4.77
N MET A 32 5.29 -7.36 5.04
CA MET A 32 4.84 -5.96 5.11
C MET A 32 4.31 -5.45 3.77
N LEU A 33 4.93 -5.84 2.65
CA LEU A 33 4.42 -5.50 1.31
C LEU A 33 3.12 -6.23 0.99
N GLU A 34 2.96 -7.49 1.42
CA GLU A 34 1.69 -8.23 1.28
C GLU A 34 0.54 -7.48 1.99
N TYR A 35 0.80 -6.88 3.16
CA TYR A 35 -0.18 -6.02 3.85
C TYR A 35 -0.48 -4.72 3.09
N VAL A 36 0.52 -4.09 2.46
CA VAL A 36 0.30 -2.95 1.56
C VAL A 36 -0.61 -3.34 0.39
N ASP A 37 -0.41 -4.50 -0.21
CA ASP A 37 -1.23 -4.99 -1.32
C ASP A 37 -2.67 -5.30 -0.87
N MET A 38 -2.87 -5.80 0.35
CA MET A 38 -4.21 -5.95 0.93
C MET A 38 -4.94 -4.61 1.09
N VAL A 39 -4.23 -3.55 1.49
CA VAL A 39 -4.80 -2.18 1.52
C VAL A 39 -5.20 -1.73 0.12
N LYS A 40 -4.34 -1.91 -0.90
CA LYS A 40 -4.64 -1.56 -2.29
C LYS A 40 -5.89 -2.27 -2.82
N VAL A 41 -5.99 -3.58 -2.60
CA VAL A 41 -7.15 -4.39 -3.03
C VAL A 41 -8.42 -3.93 -2.33
N THR A 42 -8.34 -3.60 -1.04
CA THR A 42 -9.48 -3.10 -0.27
C THR A 42 -9.93 -1.74 -0.78
N LEU A 43 -9.00 -0.80 -1.01
CA LEU A 43 -9.28 0.50 -1.62
C LEU A 43 -9.90 0.37 -3.01
N TYR A 44 -9.37 -0.52 -3.85
CA TYR A 44 -9.93 -0.77 -5.17
C TYR A 44 -11.41 -1.16 -5.10
N LYS A 45 -11.78 -2.06 -4.18
CA LYS A 45 -13.19 -2.45 -3.98
C LYS A 45 -14.05 -1.26 -3.57
N ILE A 46 -13.60 -0.49 -2.57
CA ILE A 46 -14.32 0.71 -2.09
C ILE A 46 -14.56 1.68 -3.24
N PHE A 47 -13.52 1.99 -4.00
CA PHE A 47 -13.58 2.96 -5.08
C PHE A 47 -14.46 2.44 -6.21
N ARG A 48 -14.30 1.17 -6.59
CA ARG A 48 -15.11 0.56 -7.65
C ARG A 48 -16.59 0.59 -7.31
N ASP A 49 -16.95 0.24 -6.08
CA ASP A 49 -18.36 0.17 -5.67
C ASP A 49 -18.97 1.59 -5.65
N ASP A 50 -18.27 2.57 -5.06
CA ASP A 50 -18.68 3.99 -5.06
C ASP A 50 -18.82 4.58 -6.48
N LEU A 51 -17.84 4.32 -7.33
CA LEU A 51 -17.83 4.81 -8.71
C LEU A 51 -18.83 4.08 -9.60
N SER A 52 -19.23 2.85 -9.26
CA SER A 52 -20.22 2.12 -10.02
C SER A 52 -21.60 2.79 -9.97
N ASP A 53 -21.96 3.35 -8.82
CA ASP A 53 -23.18 4.15 -8.65
C ASP A 53 -23.10 5.47 -9.43
N LYS A 54 -21.94 6.12 -9.40
CA LYS A 54 -21.74 7.45 -9.99
C LYS A 54 -21.54 7.43 -11.50
N TYR A 55 -20.85 6.42 -12.01
CA TYR A 55 -20.42 6.31 -13.40
C TYR A 55 -20.96 5.05 -14.10
N GLY A 56 -21.95 4.37 -13.53
CA GLY A 56 -22.57 3.18 -14.13
C GLY A 56 -23.02 3.39 -15.58
N ALA A 57 -23.54 4.59 -15.91
CA ALA A 57 -23.93 4.95 -17.27
C ALA A 57 -22.77 5.03 -18.27
N LYS A 58 -21.52 5.24 -17.81
CA LYS A 58 -20.31 5.19 -18.65
C LYS A 58 -19.80 3.76 -18.86
N GLY A 59 -20.38 2.78 -18.18
CA GLY A 59 -20.06 1.36 -18.33
C GLY A 59 -19.05 0.84 -17.31
N LYS A 60 -19.06 -0.49 -17.13
CA LYS A 60 -18.22 -1.21 -16.18
C LYS A 60 -16.72 -1.03 -16.38
N ASP A 61 -16.28 -1.05 -17.63
CA ASP A 61 -14.87 -0.86 -17.97
C ASP A 61 -14.36 0.50 -17.48
N PHE A 62 -15.16 1.56 -17.61
CA PHE A 62 -14.77 2.89 -17.19
C PHE A 62 -14.57 3.00 -15.67
N TYR A 63 -15.59 2.66 -14.86
CA TYR A 63 -15.48 2.85 -13.41
C TYR A 63 -14.46 1.90 -12.76
N THR A 64 -14.24 0.72 -13.33
CA THR A 64 -13.21 -0.22 -12.85
C THR A 64 -11.80 0.30 -13.16
N LYS A 65 -11.58 0.86 -14.35
CA LYS A 65 -10.30 1.51 -14.70
C LYS A 65 -10.06 2.78 -13.88
N LEU A 66 -11.10 3.57 -13.63
CA LEU A 66 -11.00 4.76 -12.78
C LEU A 66 -10.62 4.39 -11.34
N ALA A 67 -11.26 3.36 -10.76
CA ALA A 67 -10.89 2.84 -9.45
C ALA A 67 -9.43 2.36 -9.38
N ALA A 68 -8.97 1.63 -10.40
CA ALA A 68 -7.58 1.18 -10.49
C ALA A 68 -6.61 2.37 -10.63
N ALA A 69 -6.94 3.36 -11.46
CA ALA A 69 -6.13 4.56 -11.63
C ALA A 69 -6.01 5.37 -10.33
N MET A 70 -7.08 5.45 -9.53
CA MET A 70 -7.04 6.08 -8.21
C MET A 70 -6.11 5.36 -7.24
N VAL A 71 -6.16 4.01 -7.17
CA VAL A 71 -5.22 3.24 -6.33
C VAL A 71 -3.79 3.43 -6.81
N ASN A 72 -3.55 3.33 -8.12
CA ASN A 72 -2.21 3.51 -8.68
C ASN A 72 -1.69 4.93 -8.43
N GLU A 73 -2.53 5.96 -8.50
CA GLU A 73 -2.14 7.34 -8.21
C GLU A 73 -1.73 7.53 -6.73
N ILE A 74 -2.43 6.88 -5.79
CA ILE A 74 -2.07 6.93 -4.36
C ILE A 74 -0.69 6.30 -4.11
N PHE A 75 -0.40 5.15 -4.73
CA PHE A 75 0.84 4.40 -4.47
C PHE A 75 1.96 4.66 -5.50
N SER A 76 1.67 5.47 -6.53
CA SER A 76 2.51 5.69 -7.73
C SER A 76 2.96 4.41 -8.45
N ASP A 77 2.06 3.42 -8.52
CA ASP A 77 2.29 2.12 -9.16
C ASP A 77 1.72 2.10 -10.59
N HIS A 78 2.09 3.06 -11.44
CA HIS A 78 1.57 3.17 -12.79
C HIS A 78 2.31 2.25 -13.78
N THR A 79 1.54 1.44 -14.52
CA THR A 79 1.97 0.78 -15.76
C THR A 79 1.78 1.71 -16.97
N GLU A 80 2.41 1.41 -18.11
CA GLU A 80 2.20 2.17 -19.37
C GLU A 80 0.71 2.29 -19.74
N GLU A 81 -0.05 1.20 -19.60
CA GLU A 81 -1.50 1.19 -19.85
C GLU A 81 -2.24 2.14 -18.90
N SER A 82 -1.93 2.08 -17.60
CA SER A 82 -2.57 2.96 -16.62
C SER A 82 -2.18 4.43 -16.80
N GLN A 83 -0.99 4.70 -17.35
CA GLN A 83 -0.52 6.04 -17.67
C GLN A 83 -1.31 6.67 -18.82
N GLY A 84 -1.70 5.85 -19.81
CA GLY A 84 -2.60 6.30 -20.89
C GLY A 84 -3.95 6.76 -20.34
N PHE A 85 -4.57 5.95 -19.48
CA PHE A 85 -5.84 6.30 -18.84
C PHE A 85 -5.71 7.55 -17.95
N LEU A 86 -4.64 7.65 -17.16
CA LEU A 86 -4.38 8.81 -16.30
C LEU A 86 -4.16 10.08 -17.13
N SER A 87 -3.54 9.99 -18.30
CA SER A 87 -3.33 11.14 -19.17
C SER A 87 -4.65 11.70 -19.71
N GLU A 88 -5.62 10.83 -19.98
CA GLU A 88 -6.95 11.21 -20.48
C GLU A 88 -7.89 11.68 -19.34
N TYR A 89 -7.85 11.01 -18.19
CA TYR A 89 -8.82 11.19 -17.09
C TYR A 89 -8.20 11.69 -15.78
N GLY A 90 -6.97 12.20 -15.77
CA GLY A 90 -6.26 12.59 -14.55
C GLY A 90 -6.99 13.62 -13.70
N ALA A 91 -7.64 14.60 -14.32
CA ALA A 91 -8.48 15.57 -13.60
C ALA A 91 -9.67 14.91 -12.88
N VAL A 92 -10.24 13.85 -13.47
CA VAL A 92 -11.30 13.05 -12.85
C VAL A 92 -10.72 12.25 -11.67
N VAL A 93 -9.58 11.59 -11.85
CA VAL A 93 -8.89 10.85 -10.77
C VAL A 93 -8.65 11.74 -9.55
N VAL A 94 -8.06 12.92 -9.75
CA VAL A 94 -7.76 13.87 -8.64
C VAL A 94 -9.04 14.32 -7.94
N LYS A 95 -10.09 14.66 -8.71
CA LYS A 95 -11.38 15.06 -8.16
C LYS A 95 -11.99 13.95 -7.30
N GLU A 96 -12.03 12.72 -7.81
CA GLU A 96 -12.61 11.58 -7.09
C GLU A 96 -11.79 11.23 -5.85
N LEU A 97 -10.46 11.31 -5.89
CA LEU A 97 -9.60 11.10 -4.71
C LEU A 97 -9.90 12.11 -3.59
N ALA A 98 -10.09 13.39 -3.93
CA ALA A 98 -10.45 14.40 -2.95
C ALA A 98 -11.89 14.21 -2.41
N GLU A 99 -12.83 13.78 -3.25
CA GLU A 99 -14.20 13.49 -2.83
C GLU A 99 -14.26 12.27 -1.91
N ILE A 100 -13.57 11.19 -2.25
CA ILE A 100 -13.61 9.93 -1.51
C ILE A 100 -12.93 10.07 -0.14
N GLY A 101 -11.84 10.85 -0.06
CA GLY A 101 -11.17 11.16 1.20
C GLY A 101 -12.02 11.97 2.18
N ARG A 102 -13.02 12.71 1.67
CA ARG A 102 -14.03 13.40 2.50
C ARG A 102 -15.19 12.47 2.86
N LYS A 103 -15.63 11.62 1.92
CA LYS A 103 -16.76 10.71 2.10
C LYS A 103 -16.45 9.58 3.08
N TYR A 104 -15.22 9.04 3.03
CA TYR A 104 -14.78 7.93 3.86
C TYR A 104 -13.52 8.32 4.65
N PRO A 105 -13.64 9.12 5.72
CA PRO A 105 -12.47 9.58 6.49
C PRO A 105 -11.64 8.43 7.07
N ASP A 106 -12.26 7.27 7.32
CA ASP A 106 -11.62 6.10 7.92
C ASP A 106 -10.58 5.43 6.99
N ILE A 107 -10.59 5.72 5.69
CA ILE A 107 -9.58 5.17 4.75
C ILE A 107 -8.20 5.85 4.89
N LYS A 108 -8.14 7.03 5.51
CA LYS A 108 -6.92 7.84 5.58
C LYS A 108 -5.82 7.15 6.38
N ARG A 109 -6.18 6.50 7.49
CA ARG A 109 -5.21 5.79 8.33
C ARG A 109 -4.58 4.59 7.59
N PRO A 110 -5.36 3.65 7.02
CA PRO A 110 -4.81 2.56 6.19
C PRO A 110 -3.92 3.05 5.04
N ILE A 111 -4.31 4.13 4.34
CA ILE A 111 -3.48 4.72 3.28
C ILE A 111 -2.15 5.25 3.84
N THR A 112 -2.23 6.05 4.91
CA THR A 112 -1.07 6.66 5.56
C THR A 112 -0.07 5.59 6.03
N ASP A 113 -0.58 4.58 6.73
CA ASP A 113 0.21 3.48 7.28
C ASP A 113 0.86 2.65 6.16
N ALA A 114 0.10 2.32 5.10
CA ALA A 114 0.62 1.57 3.95
C ALA A 114 1.72 2.34 3.20
N LEU A 115 1.57 3.64 3.01
CA LEU A 115 2.60 4.48 2.37
C LEU A 115 3.87 4.52 3.22
N ARG A 116 3.75 4.72 4.53
CA ARG A 116 4.91 4.70 5.45
C ARG A 116 5.64 3.36 5.42
N VAL A 117 4.89 2.27 5.43
CA VAL A 117 5.45 0.91 5.34
C VAL A 117 6.16 0.68 4.02
N LYS A 118 5.53 0.99 2.88
CA LYS A 118 6.15 0.84 1.54
C LYS A 118 7.53 1.50 1.51
N ILE A 119 7.61 2.69 2.12
CA ILE A 119 8.79 3.52 2.13
C ILE A 119 9.86 3.00 3.08
N GLN A 120 9.45 2.57 4.27
CA GLN A 120 10.35 1.91 5.21
C GLN A 120 10.94 0.63 4.60
N VAL A 121 10.12 -0.16 3.90
CA VAL A 121 10.59 -1.36 3.20
C VAL A 121 11.58 -1.00 2.09
N GLU A 122 11.28 0.01 1.27
CA GLU A 122 12.19 0.49 0.22
C GLU A 122 13.54 0.92 0.81
N PHE A 123 13.53 1.78 1.84
CA PHE A 123 14.74 2.21 2.52
C PHE A 123 15.53 1.04 3.12
N MET A 124 14.85 0.06 3.72
CA MET A 124 15.49 -1.10 4.33
C MET A 124 16.07 -2.11 3.32
N ASP A 125 15.60 -2.11 2.06
CA ASP A 125 16.06 -3.02 1.01
C ASP A 125 17.21 -2.42 0.18
N SER A 126 17.16 -1.12 -0.13
CA SER A 126 18.11 -0.43 -1.03
C SER A 126 19.08 0.53 -0.34
N ASP A 127 18.96 0.75 0.98
CA ASP A 127 19.68 1.77 1.77
C ASP A 127 19.55 3.22 1.21
N THR A 128 18.62 3.46 0.29
CA THR A 128 18.40 4.75 -0.38
C THR A 128 16.91 4.97 -0.62
N MET A 129 16.45 6.21 -0.47
CA MET A 129 15.08 6.57 -0.86
C MET A 129 15.10 7.09 -2.29
N SER A 130 14.21 6.60 -3.14
CA SER A 130 14.04 7.16 -4.47
C SER A 130 13.40 8.56 -4.41
N ASP A 131 13.78 9.47 -5.32
CA ASP A 131 13.13 10.79 -5.45
C ASP A 131 11.63 10.69 -5.72
N SER A 132 11.18 9.57 -6.30
CA SER A 132 9.78 9.22 -6.49
C SER A 132 9.02 9.14 -5.16
N THR A 133 9.68 8.71 -4.09
CA THR A 133 9.06 8.53 -2.78
C THR A 133 8.56 9.84 -2.17
N ASN A 134 9.35 10.91 -2.27
CA ASN A 134 8.94 12.22 -1.75
C ASN A 134 7.75 12.82 -2.53
N LYS A 135 7.67 12.55 -3.84
CA LYS A 135 6.58 13.02 -4.69
C LYS A 135 5.26 12.32 -4.37
N ILE A 136 5.29 11.06 -3.92
CA ILE A 136 4.10 10.30 -3.50
C ILE A 136 3.40 11.01 -2.33
N PHE A 137 4.13 11.37 -1.27
CA PHE A 137 3.52 11.98 -0.09
C PHE A 137 2.86 13.32 -0.40
N GLN A 138 3.54 14.18 -1.16
CA GLN A 138 3.00 15.51 -1.48
C GLN A 138 1.65 15.40 -2.18
N LYS A 139 1.53 14.51 -3.18
CA LYS A 139 0.27 14.26 -3.87
C LYS A 139 -0.84 13.78 -2.93
N VAL A 140 -0.56 12.79 -2.09
CA VAL A 140 -1.57 12.19 -1.21
C VAL A 140 -2.00 13.16 -0.10
N ILE A 141 -1.10 14.04 0.35
CA ILE A 141 -1.42 15.18 1.23
C ILE A 141 -2.33 16.16 0.51
N GLU A 142 -2.01 16.56 -0.73
CA GLU A 142 -2.83 17.46 -1.54
C GLU A 142 -4.24 16.92 -1.78
N TYR A 143 -4.39 15.60 -1.93
CA TYR A 143 -5.70 14.95 -2.04
C TYR A 143 -6.45 14.84 -0.70
N GLY A 144 -5.82 15.21 0.42
CA GLY A 144 -6.41 15.12 1.76
C GLY A 144 -6.54 13.69 2.30
N LEU A 145 -5.75 12.76 1.76
CA LEU A 145 -5.79 11.33 2.06
C LEU A 145 -4.70 10.89 3.05
N PHE A 146 -3.73 11.75 3.34
CA PHE A 146 -2.63 11.48 4.26
C PHE A 146 -2.86 12.16 5.62
N ILE A 147 -2.52 11.45 6.71
CA ILE A 147 -2.48 12.02 8.06
C ILE A 147 -1.05 12.49 8.31
N GLU A 148 -0.88 13.80 8.46
CA GLU A 148 0.43 14.40 8.76
C GLU A 148 0.92 14.05 10.17
N GLY A 149 2.25 13.88 10.30
CA GLY A 149 2.91 13.56 11.56
C GLY A 149 2.73 12.10 12.01
N GLY A 150 3.57 11.68 12.97
CA GLY A 150 3.63 10.30 13.46
C GLY A 150 4.66 9.44 12.74
N GLU A 151 4.75 8.17 13.15
CA GLU A 151 5.76 7.22 12.69
C GLU A 151 5.14 6.11 11.82
N ALA A 152 5.99 5.34 11.14
CA ALA A 152 5.56 4.12 10.47
C ALA A 152 5.09 3.09 11.52
N PRO A 153 3.97 2.39 11.29
CA PRO A 153 3.51 1.38 12.23
C PRO A 153 4.51 0.21 12.28
N ASN A 154 4.65 -0.40 13.47
CA ASN A 154 5.32 -1.69 13.56
C ASN A 154 4.51 -2.79 12.84
N PRO A 155 5.14 -3.93 12.47
CA PRO A 155 4.47 -4.98 11.70
C PRO A 155 3.16 -5.50 12.28
N ASP A 156 3.11 -5.76 13.58
CA ASP A 156 1.92 -6.30 14.24
C ASP A 156 0.78 -5.27 14.26
N SER A 157 1.11 -4.00 14.53
CA SER A 157 0.13 -2.92 14.52
C SER A 157 -0.41 -2.66 13.12
N PHE A 158 0.45 -2.73 12.10
CA PHE A 158 0.02 -2.55 10.72
C PHE A 158 -0.91 -3.69 10.28
N LYS A 159 -0.55 -4.93 10.61
CA LYS A 159 -1.42 -6.10 10.35
C LYS A 159 -2.81 -5.89 10.93
N ASN A 160 -2.92 -5.46 12.18
CA ASN A 160 -4.23 -5.24 12.82
C ASN A 160 -5.04 -4.16 12.09
N VAL A 161 -4.40 -3.05 11.69
CA VAL A 161 -5.06 -2.00 10.89
C VAL A 161 -5.57 -2.56 9.56
N VAL A 162 -4.78 -3.40 8.88
CA VAL A 162 -5.18 -4.00 7.61
C VAL A 162 -6.33 -5.00 7.77
N ASP A 163 -6.30 -5.82 8.81
CA ASP A 163 -7.37 -6.79 9.11
C ASP A 163 -8.68 -6.05 9.44
N GLU A 164 -8.63 -5.06 10.34
CA GLU A 164 -9.79 -4.23 10.69
C GLU A 164 -10.37 -3.50 9.47
N PHE A 165 -9.50 -2.98 8.61
CA PHE A 165 -9.89 -2.31 7.38
C PHE A 165 -10.56 -3.27 6.39
N ALA A 166 -9.97 -4.44 6.16
CA ALA A 166 -10.51 -5.45 5.26
C ALA A 166 -11.86 -6.00 5.78
N GLU A 167 -11.98 -6.28 7.07
CA GLU A 167 -13.23 -6.74 7.68
C GLU A 167 -14.36 -5.71 7.61
N SER A 168 -14.04 -4.45 7.89
CA SER A 168 -15.02 -3.37 7.84
C SER A 168 -15.68 -3.30 6.47
N TYR A 169 -14.89 -3.49 5.40
CA TYR A 169 -15.39 -3.42 4.04
C TYR A 169 -15.95 -4.73 3.47
N GLN A 170 -15.57 -5.90 3.98
CA GLN A 170 -16.32 -7.13 3.73
C GLN A 170 -17.76 -7.02 4.24
N LYS A 171 -17.94 -6.50 5.46
CA LYS A 171 -19.27 -6.29 6.09
C LYS A 171 -20.08 -5.15 5.44
N PHE A 172 -19.47 -4.31 4.61
CA PHE A 172 -20.18 -3.27 3.84
C PHE A 172 -20.74 -3.81 2.52
N GLY A 173 -20.00 -4.68 1.82
CA GLY A 173 -20.47 -5.32 0.59
C GLY A 173 -21.69 -6.21 0.79
N GLU A 174 -21.81 -6.85 1.96
CA GLU A 174 -23.00 -7.64 2.33
C GLU A 174 -24.24 -6.76 2.57
N ARG A 175 -24.07 -5.53 3.10
CA ARG A 175 -25.19 -4.62 3.40
C ARG A 175 -25.79 -3.92 2.19
N ILE A 176 -25.08 -3.83 1.07
CA ILE A 176 -25.56 -3.21 -0.17
C ILE A 176 -26.49 -4.17 -0.95
N HIS A 177 -26.42 -5.47 -0.69
CA HIS A 177 -27.25 -6.49 -1.35
C HIS A 177 -28.56 -6.82 -0.60
N ASP A 178 -28.76 -6.29 0.60
CA ASP A 178 -29.95 -6.54 1.44
C ASP A 178 -30.97 -5.38 1.43
N ASN A 179 -30.78 -4.34 0.60
CA ASN A 179 -31.72 -3.21 0.45
C ASN A 179 -32.22 -3.06 -0.98
#